data_AF-A0AAP3G8J7-F1
#
_entry.id   AF-A0AAP3G8J7-F1
#
_cell.length_a   1.000
_cell.length_b   1.000
_cell.length_c   1.000
_cell.angle_alpha   90.00
_cell.angle_beta   90.00
_cell.angle_gamma   90.00
#
_symmetry.space_group_name_H-M   'P 1'
#
loop_
_entity.id
_entity.type
_entity.pdbx_description
1 polymer ?
#
loop_
_entity_poly.entity_id
_entity_poly.type
_entity_poly.pdbx_seq_one_letter_code
_entity_poly.pdbx_strand_id
1 'polypeptide(L)'
;MANVYIREGTLRSGFSLVYHDIWDVYHPYIGDKATLYYLFLLRFRNNDESSFNHGKSWRGRKGIVEKFQLSYSTLPLLDGILSAIELVDIETRPSRNGADKIYYTVHDPLTEAEFAGRLPGFIERLREMAVSKPEVKKLLGKEKGREVSTHQ
;
A
#
# COMPACT_ATOMS: atom_id res chain seq x y z
N MET A 1 -10.59 2.29 -27.58
CA MET A 1 -10.88 1.73 -26.25
C MET A 1 -11.08 0.24 -26.43
N ALA A 2 -10.20 -0.60 -25.88
CA ALA A 2 -10.40 -2.04 -25.92
C ALA A 2 -11.51 -2.38 -24.91
N ASN A 3 -12.58 -3.04 -25.37
CA ASN A 3 -13.61 -3.57 -24.47
C ASN A 3 -12.95 -4.64 -23.58
N VAL A 4 -12.61 -4.26 -22.34
CA VAL A 4 -12.09 -5.18 -21.34
C VAL A 4 -13.24 -6.12 -20.98
N TYR A 5 -13.13 -7.38 -21.41
CA TYR A 5 -14.07 -8.42 -21.04
C TYR A 5 -13.75 -8.93 -19.63
N ILE A 6 -14.55 -8.51 -18.65
CA ILE A 6 -14.46 -9.02 -17.27
C ILE A 6 -15.18 -10.37 -17.24
N ARG A 7 -14.41 -11.46 -17.04
CA ARG A 7 -15.00 -12.78 -16.80
C ARG A 7 -15.42 -12.88 -15.34
N GLU A 8 -16.72 -12.80 -15.09
CA GLU A 8 -17.29 -13.02 -13.76
C GLU A 8 -17.06 -14.47 -13.33
N GLY A 9 -16.18 -14.68 -12.35
CA GLY A 9 -16.02 -15.97 -11.69
C GLY A 9 -17.02 -16.12 -10.55
N THR A 10 -17.28 -17.36 -10.14
CA THR A 10 -18.06 -17.61 -8.91
C THR A 10 -17.30 -17.01 -7.73
N LEU A 11 -17.91 -16.05 -7.02
CA LEU A 11 -17.39 -15.52 -5.77
C LEU A 11 -17.23 -16.68 -4.79
N ARG A 12 -15.99 -17.13 -4.58
CA ARG A 12 -15.68 -18.14 -3.57
C ARG A 12 -15.80 -17.50 -2.20
N SER A 13 -16.53 -18.16 -1.30
CA SER A 13 -16.57 -17.78 0.11
C SER A 13 -15.15 -17.69 0.69
N GLY A 14 -14.83 -16.58 1.35
CA GLY A 14 -13.52 -16.38 2.00
C GLY A 14 -12.46 -15.67 1.13
N PHE A 15 -12.82 -15.12 -0.04
CA PHE A 15 -11.98 -14.17 -0.76
C PHE A 15 -12.35 -12.72 -0.41
N SER A 16 -11.33 -11.89 -0.19
CA SER A 16 -11.46 -10.43 -0.08
C SER A 16 -11.71 -9.84 -1.47
N LEU A 17 -12.54 -8.80 -1.57
CA LEU A 17 -12.63 -7.96 -2.77
C LEU A 17 -11.20 -7.57 -3.19
N VAL A 18 -10.85 -7.83 -4.45
CA VAL A 18 -9.63 -7.31 -5.06
C VAL A 18 -10.06 -6.12 -5.91
N TYR A 19 -9.71 -4.93 -5.44
CA TYR A 19 -9.90 -3.70 -6.19
C TYR A 19 -9.00 -3.73 -7.43
N HIS A 20 -9.59 -3.62 -8.62
CA HIS A 20 -8.82 -3.54 -9.87
C HIS A 20 -7.95 -2.28 -9.91
N ASP A 21 -8.42 -1.19 -9.29
CA ASP A 21 -7.71 0.07 -9.20
C ASP A 21 -6.31 -0.07 -8.60
N ILE A 22 -6.07 -1.06 -7.71
CA ILE A 22 -4.73 -1.27 -7.15
C ILE A 22 -3.71 -1.60 -8.24
N TRP A 23 -4.11 -2.31 -9.27
CA TRP A 23 -3.24 -2.73 -10.37
C TRP A 23 -3.20 -1.70 -11.49
N ASP A 24 -4.36 -1.12 -11.83
CA ASP A 24 -4.45 -0.23 -12.98
C ASP A 24 -3.95 1.18 -12.64
N VAL A 25 -4.20 1.63 -11.40
CA VAL A 25 -3.99 3.02 -10.98
C VAL A 25 -2.77 3.15 -10.07
N TYR A 26 -2.67 2.30 -9.04
CA TYR A 26 -1.65 2.47 -7.99
C TYR A 26 -0.31 1.78 -8.29
N HIS A 27 -0.35 0.52 -8.71
CA HIS A 27 0.83 -0.32 -8.96
C HIS A 27 1.88 0.33 -9.87
N PRO A 28 1.52 1.06 -10.95
CA PRO A 28 2.50 1.76 -11.80
C PRO A 28 3.39 2.76 -11.03
N TYR A 29 2.90 3.31 -9.91
CA TYR A 29 3.61 4.25 -9.06
C TYR A 29 4.35 3.57 -7.90
N ILE A 30 3.71 2.62 -7.22
CA ILE A 30 4.24 2.04 -5.97
C ILE A 30 5.02 0.74 -6.14
N GLY A 31 4.87 0.07 -7.28
CA GLY A 31 5.60 -1.15 -7.62
C GLY A 31 5.13 -2.41 -6.90
N ASP A 32 5.74 -3.54 -7.27
CA ASP A 32 5.29 -4.88 -6.87
C ASP A 32 5.29 -5.09 -5.36
N LYS A 33 6.37 -4.69 -4.69
CA LYS A 33 6.56 -4.97 -3.25
C LYS A 33 5.57 -4.22 -2.38
N ALA A 34 5.31 -2.96 -2.70
CA ALA A 34 4.32 -2.16 -1.98
C ALA A 34 2.90 -2.69 -2.25
N THR A 35 2.60 -3.04 -3.52
CA THR A 35 1.31 -3.62 -3.89
C THR A 35 1.03 -4.93 -3.15
N LEU A 36 1.99 -5.87 -3.13
CA LEU A 36 1.85 -7.13 -2.40
C LEU A 36 1.72 -6.93 -0.89
N TYR A 37 2.44 -5.95 -0.34
CA TYR A 37 2.32 -5.60 1.07
C TYR A 37 0.91 -5.07 1.37
N TYR A 38 0.43 -4.10 0.61
CA TYR A 38 -0.92 -3.56 0.78
C TYR A 38 -1.99 -4.65 0.70
N LEU A 39 -1.94 -5.52 -0.32
CA LEU A 39 -2.88 -6.63 -0.47
C LEU A 39 -2.85 -7.61 0.71
N PHE A 40 -1.66 -7.82 1.30
CA PHE A 40 -1.54 -8.62 2.51
C PHE A 40 -2.20 -7.94 3.71
N LEU A 41 -1.96 -6.64 3.92
CA LEU A 41 -2.61 -5.89 5.01
C LEU A 41 -4.13 -5.87 4.83
N LEU A 42 -4.61 -5.61 3.62
CA LEU A 42 -6.03 -5.60 3.26
C LEU A 42 -6.70 -6.94 3.57
N ARG A 43 -6.03 -8.07 3.26
CA ARG A 43 -6.54 -9.40 3.59
C ARG A 43 -6.77 -9.62 5.09
N PHE A 44 -5.98 -8.99 5.94
CA PHE A 44 -6.09 -9.11 7.40
C PHE A 44 -6.77 -7.89 8.05
N ARG A 45 -7.39 -7.03 7.23
CA ARG A 45 -8.17 -5.89 7.68
C ARG A 45 -9.44 -6.34 8.39
N ASN A 46 -9.77 -5.72 9.50
CA ASN A 46 -11.08 -5.84 10.11
C ASN A 46 -12.12 -5.06 9.29
N ASN A 47 -13.06 -5.77 8.68
CA ASN A 47 -14.13 -5.19 7.87
C ASN A 47 -15.44 -4.97 8.65
N ASP A 48 -15.47 -5.29 9.95
CA ASP A 48 -16.65 -5.03 10.78
C ASP A 48 -16.78 -3.53 11.05
N GLU A 49 -17.71 -2.86 10.37
CA GLU A 49 -18.00 -1.43 10.49
C GLU A 49 -18.46 -1.02 11.89
N SER A 50 -19.02 -1.94 12.67
CA SER A 50 -19.44 -1.69 14.04
C SER A 50 -18.29 -1.77 15.06
N SER A 51 -17.12 -2.26 14.63
CA SER A 51 -15.96 -2.45 15.48
C SER A 51 -15.16 -1.17 15.64
N PHE A 52 -14.70 -0.86 16.87
CA PHE A 52 -13.69 0.17 17.11
C PHE A 52 -12.39 -0.04 16.31
N ASN A 53 -12.11 -1.28 15.92
CA ASN A 53 -10.94 -1.64 15.12
C ASN A 53 -11.24 -1.72 13.62
N HIS A 54 -12.37 -1.18 13.15
CA HIS A 54 -12.67 -1.12 11.73
C HIS A 54 -11.50 -0.53 10.94
N GLY A 55 -11.17 -1.13 9.80
CA GLY A 55 -10.04 -0.72 8.96
C GLY A 55 -8.67 -1.15 9.48
N LYS A 56 -8.53 -1.63 10.71
CA LYS A 56 -7.22 -2.03 11.25
C LYS A 56 -6.80 -3.42 10.75
N SER A 57 -5.53 -3.57 10.37
CA SER A 57 -4.95 -4.87 10.04
C SER A 57 -4.43 -5.60 11.29
N TRP A 58 -4.80 -6.86 11.43
CA TRP A 58 -4.32 -7.74 12.51
C TRP A 58 -2.90 -8.26 12.31
N ARG A 59 -2.30 -8.01 11.13
CA ARG A 59 -0.92 -8.37 10.81
C ARG A 59 -0.14 -7.15 10.31
N GLY A 60 1.17 -7.17 10.53
CA GLY A 60 2.10 -6.14 10.06
C GLY A 60 3.43 -6.74 9.61
N ARG A 61 4.52 -5.98 9.79
CA ARG A 61 5.89 -6.29 9.34
C ARG A 61 6.33 -7.75 9.52
N LYS A 62 6.15 -8.36 10.69
CA LYS A 62 6.59 -9.75 10.94
C LYS A 62 5.95 -10.76 9.97
N GLY A 63 4.63 -10.67 9.78
CA GLY A 63 3.91 -11.59 8.90
C GLY A 63 4.28 -11.40 7.41
N ILE A 64 4.65 -10.18 7.03
CA ILE A 64 5.14 -9.86 5.68
C ILE A 64 6.50 -10.48 5.43
N VAL A 65 7.43 -10.31 6.36
CA VAL A 65 8.80 -10.86 6.24
C VAL A 65 8.75 -12.37 6.07
N GLU A 66 7.98 -13.05 6.93
CA GLU A 66 7.84 -14.51 6.88
C GLU A 66 7.21 -14.98 5.56
N LYS A 67 6.24 -14.23 5.03
CA LYS A 67 5.49 -14.64 3.83
C LYS A 67 6.18 -14.30 2.52
N PHE A 68 6.79 -13.12 2.42
CA PHE A 68 7.32 -12.59 1.16
C PHE A 68 8.85 -12.48 1.15
N GLN A 69 9.52 -12.96 2.21
CA GLN A 69 10.99 -12.95 2.32
C GLN A 69 11.59 -11.55 2.12
N LEU A 70 10.88 -10.51 2.56
CA LEU A 70 11.34 -9.12 2.48
C LEU A 70 12.31 -8.82 3.63
N SER A 71 13.33 -8.00 3.36
CA SER A 71 14.22 -7.50 4.41
C SER A 71 13.48 -6.56 5.37
N TYR A 72 13.77 -6.66 6.67
CA TYR A 72 13.29 -5.72 7.68
C TYR A 72 13.67 -4.26 7.37
N SER A 73 14.81 -4.02 6.71
CA SER A 73 15.22 -2.66 6.31
C SER A 73 14.36 -2.08 5.18
N THR A 74 13.70 -2.93 4.39
CA THR A 74 12.84 -2.50 3.28
C THR A 74 11.44 -2.10 3.76
N LEU A 75 10.96 -2.67 4.87
CA LEU A 75 9.58 -2.44 5.34
C LEU A 75 9.28 -0.99 5.69
N PRO A 76 10.15 -0.23 6.40
CA PRO A 76 9.89 1.19 6.66
C PRO A 76 9.80 2.03 5.38
N LEU A 77 10.47 1.61 4.30
CA LEU A 77 10.39 2.28 3.01
C LEU A 77 9.04 2.00 2.34
N LEU A 78 8.59 0.74 2.37
CA LEU A 78 7.28 0.36 1.83
C LEU A 78 6.12 0.98 2.64
N ASP A 79 6.25 1.03 3.96
CA ASP A 79 5.31 1.71 4.85
C ASP A 79 5.17 3.20 4.47
N GLY A 80 6.29 3.87 4.22
CA GLY A 80 6.30 5.25 3.74
C GLY A 80 5.65 5.41 2.36
N ILE A 81 5.91 4.49 1.43
CA ILE A 81 5.26 4.48 0.11
C ILE A 81 3.75 4.38 0.26
N LEU A 82 3.25 3.37 0.98
CA LEU A 82 1.82 3.13 1.15
C LEU A 82 1.12 4.28 1.88
N SER A 83 1.78 4.90 2.85
CA SER A 83 1.24 6.06 3.55
C SER A 83 1.24 7.32 2.69
N ALA A 84 2.28 7.55 1.87
CA ALA A 84 2.35 8.71 0.98
C ALA A 84 1.20 8.75 -0.04
N ILE A 85 0.72 7.59 -0.48
CA ILE A 85 -0.42 7.43 -1.40
C ILE A 85 -1.74 7.15 -0.70
N GLU A 86 -1.82 7.34 0.62
CA GLU A 86 -3.04 7.22 1.42
C GLU A 86 -3.71 5.85 1.40
N LEU A 87 -2.98 4.77 1.11
CA LEU A 87 -3.52 3.42 1.23
C LEU A 87 -3.50 2.90 2.67
N VAL A 88 -2.60 3.44 3.50
CA VAL A 88 -2.50 3.08 4.92
C VAL A 88 -2.17 4.28 5.79
N ASP A 89 -2.73 4.30 6.99
CA ASP A 89 -2.22 5.10 8.11
C ASP A 89 -1.46 4.22 9.09
N ILE A 90 -0.39 4.76 9.65
CA ILE A 90 0.52 4.01 10.52
C ILE A 90 0.63 4.72 11.88
N GLU A 91 0.14 4.07 12.92
CA GLU A 91 0.31 4.51 14.30
C GLU A 91 1.39 3.68 14.99
N THR A 92 2.30 4.34 15.69
CA THR A 92 3.31 3.67 16.52
C THR A 92 3.01 3.97 17.99
N ARG A 93 2.93 2.92 18.82
CA ARG A 93 2.68 3.05 20.27
C ARG A 93 3.80 2.38 21.06
N PRO A 94 4.26 2.99 22.17
CA PRO A 94 5.30 2.40 22.99
C PRO A 94 4.85 1.04 23.55
N SER A 95 5.75 0.08 23.53
CA SER A 95 5.53 -1.26 24.08
C SER A 95 6.23 -1.38 25.43
N ARG A 96 5.57 -1.96 26.44
CA ARG A 96 6.20 -2.21 27.75
C ARG A 96 7.41 -3.15 27.68
N ASN A 97 7.51 -4.00 26.65
CA ASN A 97 8.48 -5.09 26.60
C ASN A 97 9.47 -4.99 25.42
N GLY A 98 9.77 -3.77 24.94
CA GLY A 98 10.76 -3.57 23.88
C GLY A 98 10.24 -2.71 22.73
N ALA A 99 10.50 -3.12 21.49
CA ALA A 99 10.21 -2.34 20.29
C ALA A 99 8.74 -1.89 20.21
N ASP A 100 8.54 -0.69 19.69
CA ASP A 100 7.22 -0.09 19.56
C ASP A 100 6.27 -0.96 18.73
N LYS A 101 5.00 -0.97 19.15
CA LYS A 101 3.92 -1.63 18.41
C LYS A 101 3.47 -0.72 17.28
N ILE A 102 3.43 -1.29 16.08
CA ILE A 102 2.95 -0.60 14.88
C ILE A 102 1.54 -1.10 14.56
N TYR A 103 0.61 -0.18 14.40
CA TYR A 103 -0.76 -0.43 13.99
C TYR A 103 -0.98 0.17 12.59
N TYR A 104 -1.64 -0.60 11.73
CA TYR A 104 -1.97 -0.19 10.37
C TYR A 104 -3.48 -0.03 10.28
N THR A 105 -3.93 1.14 9.86
CA THR A 105 -5.29 1.35 9.34
C THR A 105 -5.19 1.29 7.82
N VAL A 106 -5.97 0.43 7.18
CA VAL A 106 -5.88 0.10 5.76
C VAL A 106 -7.12 0.62 5.05
N HIS A 107 -6.93 1.54 4.12
CA HIS A 107 -8.01 2.20 3.39
C HIS A 107 -8.33 1.44 2.11
N ASP A 108 -9.57 1.53 1.65
CA ASP A 108 -9.93 1.08 0.30
C ASP A 108 -9.23 1.98 -0.73
N PRO A 109 -8.82 1.45 -1.90
CA PRO A 109 -8.27 2.27 -2.96
C PRO A 109 -9.30 3.28 -3.46
N LEU A 110 -8.83 4.46 -3.82
CA LEU A 110 -9.67 5.47 -4.45
C LEU A 110 -10.11 5.01 -5.84
N THR A 111 -11.24 5.54 -6.30
CA THR A 111 -11.63 5.43 -7.70
C THR A 111 -10.60 6.15 -8.60
N GLU A 112 -10.53 5.77 -9.87
CA GLU A 112 -9.61 6.40 -10.83
C GLU A 112 -9.73 7.95 -10.86
N ALA A 113 -10.95 8.48 -10.81
CA ALA A 113 -11.20 9.93 -10.82
C ALA A 113 -10.70 10.63 -9.54
N GLU A 114 -10.94 10.03 -8.37
CA GLU A 114 -10.47 10.54 -7.09
C GLU A 114 -8.94 10.47 -7.00
N PHE A 115 -8.36 9.37 -7.47
CA PHE A 115 -6.91 9.20 -7.54
C PHE A 115 -6.27 10.26 -8.43
N ALA A 116 -6.82 10.48 -9.63
CA ALA A 116 -6.32 11.50 -10.56
C ALA A 116 -6.34 12.90 -9.93
N GLY A 117 -7.39 13.23 -9.16
CA GLY A 117 -7.49 14.50 -8.43
C GLY A 117 -6.44 14.68 -7.33
N ARG A 118 -5.95 13.60 -6.71
CA ARG A 118 -4.93 13.63 -5.64
C ARG A 118 -3.52 13.32 -6.12
N LEU A 119 -3.37 12.82 -7.34
CA LEU A 119 -2.11 12.35 -7.91
C LEU A 119 -0.96 13.37 -7.78
N PRO A 120 -1.13 14.68 -8.04
CA PRO A 120 -0.03 15.64 -7.84
C PRO A 120 0.54 15.62 -6.42
N GLY A 121 -0.32 15.58 -5.40
CA GLY A 121 0.10 15.51 -3.99
C GLY A 121 0.75 14.18 -3.64
N PHE A 122 0.28 13.07 -4.22
CA PHE A 122 0.93 11.76 -4.06
C PHE A 122 2.35 11.76 -4.63
N ILE A 123 2.53 12.33 -5.82
CA ILE A 123 3.83 12.43 -6.47
C ILE A 123 4.79 13.28 -5.65
N GLU A 124 4.35 14.43 -5.12
CA GLU A 124 5.18 15.28 -4.26
C GLU A 124 5.66 14.55 -3.01
N ARG A 125 4.76 13.88 -2.28
CA ARG A 125 5.14 13.10 -1.07
C ARG A 125 6.09 11.95 -1.39
N LEU A 126 5.86 11.24 -2.49
CA LEU A 126 6.78 10.19 -2.95
C LEU A 126 8.15 10.76 -3.34
N ARG A 127 8.20 11.97 -3.93
CA ARG A 127 9.44 12.66 -4.27
C ARG A 127 10.22 13.06 -3.04
N GLU A 128 9.60 13.73 -2.07
CA GLU A 128 10.23 14.12 -0.80
C GLU A 128 10.84 12.92 -0.08
N MET A 129 10.12 11.80 -0.08
CA MET A 129 10.60 10.56 0.49
C MET A 129 11.77 9.97 -0.32
N ALA A 130 11.73 10.02 -1.66
CA ALA A 130 12.82 9.56 -2.51
C ALA A 130 14.07 10.44 -2.45
N VAL A 131 13.93 11.72 -2.09
CA VAL A 131 15.04 12.63 -1.80
C VAL A 131 15.69 12.29 -0.46
N SER A 132 14.89 12.07 0.58
CA SER A 132 15.40 11.73 1.91
C SER A 132 15.94 10.30 2.02
N LYS A 133 15.40 9.37 1.23
CA LYS A 133 15.77 7.95 1.21
C LYS A 133 15.89 7.45 -0.24
N PRO A 134 17.06 7.60 -0.89
CA PRO A 134 17.24 7.26 -2.30
C PRO A 134 16.88 5.82 -2.68
N GLU A 135 16.94 4.88 -1.74
CA GLU A 135 16.58 3.47 -1.91
C GLU A 135 15.11 3.28 -2.31
N VAL A 136 14.24 4.23 -1.95
CA VAL A 136 12.81 4.24 -2.34
C VAL A 136 12.65 4.19 -3.85
N LYS A 137 13.52 4.86 -4.62
CA LYS A 137 13.43 4.87 -6.09
C LYS A 137 13.51 3.48 -6.70
N LYS A 138 14.18 2.53 -6.03
CA LYS A 138 14.28 1.12 -6.48
C LYS A 138 13.03 0.29 -6.18
N LEU A 139 12.14 0.81 -5.33
CA LEU A 139 10.92 0.13 -4.88
C LEU A 139 9.68 0.61 -5.63
N LEU A 140 9.71 1.84 -6.17
CA LEU A 140 8.61 2.40 -6.97
C LEU A 140 8.38 1.62 -8.27
N GLY A 141 7.18 1.75 -8.82
CA GLY A 141 6.79 1.12 -10.08
C GLY A 141 7.63 1.65 -11.25
N LYS A 142 8.05 0.77 -12.16
CA LYS A 142 8.95 1.15 -13.27
C LYS A 142 8.27 1.99 -14.36
N GLU A 143 6.96 1.88 -14.44
CA GLU A 143 6.13 2.55 -15.45
C GLU A 143 5.98 4.03 -15.14
N LYS A 144 5.56 4.35 -13.91
CA LYS A 144 5.23 5.72 -13.50
C LYS A 144 6.06 6.24 -12.33
N GLY A 145 6.76 5.39 -11.59
CA GLY A 145 7.74 5.82 -10.57
C GLY A 145 8.91 6.65 -11.12
N ARG A 146 9.10 6.70 -12.45
CA ARG A 146 10.05 7.63 -13.08
C ARG A 146 9.63 9.10 -12.93
N GLU A 147 8.35 9.39 -12.88
CA GLU A 147 7.81 10.76 -12.67
C GLU A 147 8.19 11.31 -11.29
N VAL A 148 8.47 10.40 -10.33
CA VAL A 148 9.03 10.70 -9.01
C VAL A 148 10.56 10.87 -9.06
N SER A 149 11.22 10.31 -10.08
CA SER A 149 12.68 10.24 -10.19
C SER A 149 13.30 11.33 -11.06
N THR A 150 12.54 11.94 -11.98
CA THR A 150 12.99 13.00 -12.88
C THR A 150 13.00 14.36 -12.18
N HIS A 151 14.12 14.65 -11.52
CA HIS A 151 14.81 15.95 -11.53
C HIS A 151 16.25 15.71 -11.06
N GLN A 152 17.17 15.71 -12.02
CA GLN A 152 18.57 16.12 -11.89
C GLN A 152 18.80 17.21 -12.92
#